data_AF-A0A822CWA7-F1
#
_entry.id   AF-A0A822CWA7-F1
#
_cell.length_a   1.000
_cell.length_b   1.000
_cell.length_c   1.000
_cell.angle_alpha   90.00
_cell.angle_beta   90.00
_cell.angle_gamma   90.00
#
_symmetry.space_group_name_H-M   'P 1'
#
loop_
_entity.id
_entity.type
_entity.pdbx_description
1 polymer ?
#
loop_
_entity_poly.entity_id
_entity_poly.type
_entity_poly.pdbx_seq_one_letter_code
_entity_poly.pdbx_strand_id
1 'polypeptide(L)'
;AIITTNGLYLFTIFTYNQLPWSAGAWGGFPQVGFNAGDQVKFFTLVKSFTSDVIDIVSESNIGVAGQFIFHTTDPVNDVQC
;
A
#
# COMPACT_ATOMS: atom_id res chain seq x y z
N ALA A 1 -2.83 -8.10 -5.38
CA ALA A 1 -2.05 -8.17 -4.13
C ALA A 1 -1.87 -9.64 -3.77
N ILE A 2 -0.73 -10.00 -3.17
CA ILE A 2 -0.49 -11.34 -2.61
C ILE A 2 -0.24 -11.17 -1.11
N ILE A 3 -0.88 -12.01 -0.29
CA ILE A 3 -0.60 -12.10 1.15
C ILE A 3 0.03 -13.47 1.41
N THR A 4 1.13 -13.50 2.15
CA THR A 4 1.81 -14.74 2.55
C THR A 4 2.32 -14.63 3.99
N THR A 5 2.67 -15.75 4.61
CA THR A 5 3.16 -15.81 5.99
C THR A 5 4.36 -16.75 6.12
N ASN A 6 5.29 -16.42 7.00
CA ASN A 6 6.31 -17.37 7.48
C ASN A 6 5.99 -17.95 8.87
N GLY A 7 4.76 -17.73 9.37
CA GLY A 7 4.31 -18.13 10.71
C GLY A 7 4.51 -17.06 11.79
N LEU A 8 5.37 -16.05 11.56
CA LEU A 8 5.60 -14.92 12.48
C LEU A 8 5.23 -13.57 11.85
N TYR A 9 5.53 -13.39 10.58
CA TYR A 9 5.24 -12.19 9.80
C TYR A 9 4.24 -12.51 8.70
N LEU A 10 3.25 -11.64 8.54
CA LEU A 10 2.40 -11.53 7.38
C LEU A 10 3.04 -10.54 6.42
N PHE A 11 3.19 -10.92 5.16
CA PHE A 11 3.73 -10.08 4.11
C PHE A 11 2.65 -9.79 3.08
N THR A 12 2.51 -8.54 2.67
CA THR A 12 1.64 -8.10 1.58
C THR A 12 2.47 -7.51 0.46
N ILE A 13 2.28 -8.01 -0.76
CA ILE A 13 2.96 -7.55 -1.96
C ILE A 13 1.96 -6.84 -2.87
N PHE A 14 2.24 -5.58 -3.18
CA PHE A 14 1.55 -4.80 -4.20
C PHE A 14 2.45 -4.62 -5.41
N THR A 15 1.86 -4.74 -6.60
CA THR A 15 2.56 -4.57 -7.87
C THR A 15 1.73 -3.63 -8.74
N TYR A 16 2.27 -2.45 -9.01
CA TYR A 16 1.69 -1.42 -9.86
C TYR A 16 2.42 -1.39 -11.20
N ASN A 17 1.79 -1.92 -12.25
CA ASN A 17 2.35 -1.87 -13.60
C ASN A 17 1.98 -0.59 -14.35
N GLN A 18 0.76 -0.09 -14.12
CA GLN A 18 0.26 1.13 -14.73
C GLN A 18 -0.76 1.79 -13.80
N LEU A 19 -0.70 3.12 -13.69
CA LEU A 19 -1.65 3.91 -12.92
C LEU A 19 -1.93 5.23 -13.67
N PRO A 20 -2.82 5.22 -14.67
CA PRO A 20 -3.00 6.35 -15.57
C PRO A 20 -3.79 7.50 -14.96
N TRP A 21 -4.53 7.25 -13.88
CA TRP A 21 -5.29 8.25 -13.14
C TRP A 21 -5.48 7.79 -11.70
N SER A 22 -5.77 8.74 -10.82
CA SER A 22 -6.08 8.49 -9.41
C SER A 22 -7.12 9.49 -8.93
N ALA A 23 -8.04 9.06 -8.07
CA ALA A 23 -9.00 9.95 -7.41
C ALA A 23 -9.12 9.57 -5.94
N GLY A 24 -9.06 10.57 -5.07
CA GLY A 24 -9.37 10.46 -3.65
C GLY A 24 -10.78 10.96 -3.34
N ALA A 25 -11.16 10.88 -2.06
CA ALA A 25 -12.42 11.42 -1.60
C ALA A 25 -12.50 12.94 -1.87
N TRP A 26 -13.70 13.42 -2.22
CA TRP A 26 -13.98 14.85 -2.43
C TRP A 26 -13.11 15.55 -3.49
N GLY A 27 -12.66 14.80 -4.51
CA GLY A 27 -11.82 15.34 -5.56
C GLY A 27 -10.36 15.56 -5.16
N GLY A 28 -9.94 15.04 -4.00
CA GLY A 28 -8.54 15.01 -3.59
C GLY A 28 -7.75 13.88 -4.25
N PHE A 29 -6.55 13.63 -3.74
CA PHE A 29 -5.71 12.50 -4.13
C PHE A 29 -5.81 11.37 -3.10
N PRO A 30 -5.72 10.09 -3.51
CA PRO A 30 -5.88 8.98 -2.59
C PRO A 30 -4.68 8.82 -1.65
N GLN A 31 -4.92 8.18 -0.51
CA GLN A 31 -3.86 7.56 0.28
C GLN A 31 -3.41 6.27 -0.41
N VAL A 32 -2.11 6.01 -0.45
CA VAL A 32 -1.58 4.74 -0.96
C VAL A 32 -0.59 4.15 0.03
N GLY A 33 -0.72 2.85 0.27
CA GLY A 33 0.04 2.19 1.31
C GLY A 33 -0.57 0.86 1.73
N PHE A 34 -0.26 0.46 2.96
CA PHE A 34 -0.82 -0.74 3.58
C PHE A 34 -1.52 -0.38 4.89
N ASN A 35 -2.79 -0.76 5.00
CA ASN A 35 -3.55 -0.76 6.24
C ASN A 35 -3.45 -2.17 6.86
N ALA A 36 -2.93 -2.27 8.08
CA ALA A 36 -2.80 -3.55 8.76
C ALA A 36 -4.14 -4.10 9.28
N GLY A 37 -5.23 -3.35 9.20
CA GLY A 37 -6.56 -3.77 9.66
C GLY A 37 -6.70 -3.81 11.19
N ASP A 38 -5.71 -3.32 11.93
CA ASP A 38 -5.69 -3.27 13.40
C ASP A 38 -6.13 -1.90 13.96
N GLN A 39 -6.52 -0.97 13.08
CA GLN A 39 -6.83 0.44 13.38
C GLN A 39 -5.65 1.23 13.99
N VAL A 40 -4.43 0.67 14.01
CA VAL A 40 -3.25 1.27 14.64
C VAL A 40 -2.13 1.49 13.63
N LYS A 41 -1.85 0.50 12.78
CA LYS A 41 -0.71 0.50 11.85
C LYS A 41 -1.16 0.79 10.43
N PHE A 42 -0.75 1.96 9.97
CA PHE A 42 -0.92 2.41 8.59
C PHE A 42 0.46 2.77 8.02
N PHE A 43 0.82 2.13 6.91
CA PHE A 43 2.09 2.37 6.21
C PHE A 43 1.82 3.18 4.95
N THR A 44 1.93 4.49 5.05
CA THR A 44 1.65 5.43 3.95
C THR A 44 2.89 5.67 3.09
N LEU A 45 2.73 5.63 1.77
CA LEU A 45 3.79 6.01 0.83
C LEU A 45 3.92 7.53 0.72
N VAL A 46 5.13 8.02 0.46
CA VAL A 46 5.48 9.46 0.44
C VAL A 46 4.56 10.28 -0.47
N LYS A 47 4.17 9.74 -1.62
CA LYS A 47 3.32 10.44 -2.61
C LYS A 47 1.82 10.38 -2.35
N SER A 48 1.40 9.80 -1.22
CA SER A 48 -0.02 9.79 -0.82
C SER A 48 -0.57 11.21 -0.71
N PHE A 49 -1.84 11.37 -1.07
CA PHE A 49 -2.54 12.66 -1.04
C PHE A 49 -1.92 13.75 -1.95
N THR A 50 -1.12 13.37 -2.94
CA THR A 50 -0.55 14.29 -3.95
C THR A 50 -0.90 13.85 -5.37
N SER A 51 -0.77 14.78 -6.34
CA SER A 51 -0.91 14.47 -7.77
C SER A 51 0.08 13.42 -8.25
N ASP A 52 1.21 13.30 -7.58
CA ASP A 52 2.33 12.48 -7.99
C ASP A 52 2.08 11.00 -7.66
N VAL A 53 0.96 10.66 -7.02
CA VAL A 53 0.60 9.28 -6.66
C VAL A 53 0.58 8.33 -7.87
N ILE A 54 0.37 8.86 -9.08
CA ILE A 54 0.45 8.09 -10.32
C ILE A 54 1.87 7.54 -10.60
N ASP A 55 2.91 8.18 -10.05
CA ASP A 55 4.31 7.83 -10.27
C ASP A 55 4.79 6.62 -9.45
N ILE A 56 3.97 6.09 -8.53
CA ILE A 56 4.37 4.92 -7.70
C ILE A 56 4.70 3.69 -8.55
N VAL A 57 4.24 3.65 -9.81
CA VAL A 57 4.63 2.64 -10.81
C VAL A 57 6.14 2.62 -11.07
N SER A 58 6.84 3.73 -10.80
CA SER A 58 8.28 3.89 -10.97
C SER A 58 9.06 3.79 -9.65
N GLU A 59 8.37 3.69 -8.52
CA GLU A 59 8.96 3.66 -7.17
C GLU A 59 8.96 2.25 -6.58
N SER A 60 9.70 2.07 -5.48
CA SER A 60 9.77 0.80 -4.77
C SER A 60 10.39 0.96 -3.38
N ASN A 61 10.01 0.08 -2.45
CA ASN A 61 10.75 -0.12 -1.19
C ASN A 61 11.67 -1.34 -1.22
N ILE A 62 11.72 -2.09 -2.32
CA ILE A 62 12.54 -3.28 -2.51
C ILE A 62 13.45 -3.21 -3.76
N GLY A 63 13.50 -2.05 -4.43
CA GLY A 63 14.35 -1.82 -5.61
C GLY A 63 13.79 -2.35 -6.93
N VAL A 64 12.53 -2.80 -6.98
CA VAL A 64 11.85 -3.23 -8.22
C VAL A 64 10.68 -2.31 -8.48
N ALA A 65 10.75 -1.54 -9.57
CA ALA A 65 9.75 -0.53 -9.92
C ALA A 65 8.32 -1.08 -9.85
N GLY A 66 7.43 -0.32 -9.19
CA GLY A 66 6.04 -0.66 -8.98
C GLY A 66 5.79 -1.71 -7.90
N GLN A 67 6.84 -2.31 -7.31
CA GLN A 67 6.69 -3.31 -6.26
C GLN A 67 6.89 -2.73 -4.87
N PHE A 68 5.93 -3.03 -4.00
CA PHE A 68 5.97 -2.67 -2.59
C PHE A 68 5.68 -3.89 -1.73
N ILE A 69 6.55 -4.16 -0.76
CA ILE A 69 6.36 -5.22 0.23
C ILE A 69 6.19 -4.61 1.60
N PHE A 70 5.08 -4.90 2.25
CA PHE A 70 4.81 -4.53 3.64
C PHE A 70 4.78 -5.78 4.51
N HIS A 71 5.11 -5.64 5.78
CA HIS A 71 4.96 -6.73 6.74
C HIS A 71 4.34 -6.28 8.06
N THR A 72 3.62 -7.18 8.70
CA THR A 72 3.10 -7.02 10.07
C THR A 72 3.22 -8.33 10.83
N THR A 73 3.35 -8.25 12.15
CA THR A 73 3.28 -9.41 13.08
C THR A 73 1.87 -9.66 13.58
N ASP A 74 1.00 -8.65 13.48
CA ASP A 74 -0.33 -8.70 14.07
C ASP A 74 -1.34 -9.21 13.04
N PRO A 75 -2.40 -9.92 13.46
CA PRO A 75 -3.43 -10.41 12.55
C PRO A 75 -4.06 -9.26 11.78
N VAL A 76 -4.18 -9.42 10.45
CA VAL A 76 -4.91 -8.47 9.61
C VAL A 76 -6.41 -8.76 9.74
N ASN A 77 -7.09 -7.99 10.59
CA ASN A 77 -8.51 -8.16 10.91
C ASN A 77 -9.29 -6.88 10.57
N ASP A 78 -9.39 -6.55 9.29
CA ASP A 78 -10.14 -5.36 8.90
C ASP A 78 -11.66 -5.61 9.03
N VAL A 79 -12.27 -5.05 10.09
CA VAL A 79 -13.72 -5.10 10.36
C VAL A 79 -14.46 -3.86 9.83
N GLN A 80 -13.77 -2.88 9.24
CA GLN A 80 -14.41 -1.69 8.68
C GLN A 80 -13.77 -1.28 7.35
N CYS A 81 -14.47 -1.61 6.27
CA CYS A 81 -14.24 -1.08 4.93
C CYS A 81 -14.82 0.34 4.78
#